data_AF-A0A366HNE0-F1
#
_entry.id   AF-A0A366HNE0-F1
#
_cell.length_a   1.000
_cell.length_b   1.000
_cell.length_c   1.000
_cell.angle_alpha   90.00
_cell.angle_beta   90.00
_cell.angle_gamma   90.00
#
_symmetry.space_group_name_H-M   'P 1'
#
loop_
_entity.id
_entity.type
_entity.pdbx_description
1 polymer ?
#
loop_
_entity_poly.entity_id
_entity_poly.type
_entity_poly.pdbx_seq_one_letter_code
_entity_poly.pdbx_strand_id
1 'polypeptide(L)'
;MSEHQTDESSRENARPPSHARTTGGTVVLIFLAALMLYVVTLPPILVLAEKYRPEDQLPSPVVVWYGKPGLWLYNESPVSGVMLEYVYWWEGLVNGRP
;
A
#
# COMPACT_ATOMS: atom_id res chain seq x y z
N MET A 1 -67.05 -0.71 -21.89
CA MET A 1 -66.01 -1.23 -22.81
C MET A 1 -64.71 -0.66 -22.30
N SER A 2 -64.18 -1.33 -21.28
CA SER A 2 -62.99 -0.95 -20.53
C SER A 2 -61.94 -1.97 -20.91
N GLU A 3 -60.81 -1.54 -21.44
CA GLU A 3 -59.53 -2.28 -21.50
C GLU A 3 -58.64 -1.61 -22.54
N HIS A 4 -57.69 -0.79 -22.08
CA HIS A 4 -56.34 -0.65 -22.64
C HIS A 4 -55.66 0.53 -21.95
N GLN A 5 -55.34 0.35 -20.67
CA GLN A 5 -54.47 1.26 -19.95
C GLN A 5 -53.57 0.47 -19.01
N THR A 6 -52.82 -0.46 -19.58
CA THR A 6 -51.85 -1.28 -18.85
C THR A 6 -50.73 -1.68 -19.80
N ASP A 7 -49.94 -0.70 -20.25
CA ASP A 7 -48.66 -1.02 -20.91
C ASP A 7 -47.53 -0.01 -20.61
N GLU A 8 -47.74 0.98 -19.73
CA GLU A 8 -46.66 1.86 -19.28
C GLU A 8 -46.05 1.47 -17.91
N SER A 9 -46.73 0.61 -17.13
CA SER A 9 -46.21 0.20 -15.81
C SER A 9 -45.03 -0.79 -15.89
N SER A 10 -44.73 -1.35 -17.07
CA SER A 10 -43.69 -2.38 -17.24
C SER A 10 -42.33 -1.83 -17.68
N ARG A 11 -42.20 -0.52 -17.90
CA ARG A 11 -40.92 0.12 -18.28
C ARG A 11 -40.08 0.63 -17.11
N GLU A 12 -40.57 0.55 -15.88
CA GLU A 12 -39.87 1.09 -14.70
C GLU A 12 -38.88 0.09 -14.05
N ASN A 13 -38.88 -1.18 -14.47
CA ASN A 13 -38.10 -2.26 -13.80
C ASN A 13 -36.75 -2.62 -14.43
N ALA A 14 -36.20 -1.78 -15.32
CA ALA A 14 -34.87 -2.01 -15.91
C ALA A 14 -33.79 -1.05 -15.37
N ARG A 15 -33.90 -0.60 -14.12
CA ARG A 15 -32.71 -0.07 -13.43
C ARG A 15 -31.84 -1.26 -13.03
N PRO A 16 -30.63 -1.44 -13.60
CA PRO A 16 -29.70 -2.42 -13.07
C PRO A 16 -29.39 -2.04 -11.61
N PRO A 17 -29.22 -3.02 -10.72
CA PRO A 17 -28.91 -2.76 -9.32
C PRO A 17 -27.66 -1.88 -9.24
N SER A 18 -27.77 -0.82 -8.44
CA SER A 18 -26.72 0.14 -8.15
C SER A 18 -25.42 -0.57 -7.73
N HIS A 19 -24.44 -0.65 -8.63
CA HIS A 19 -23.05 -0.95 -8.30
C HIS A 19 -22.37 0.25 -7.61
N ALA A 20 -23.02 0.84 -6.60
CA ALA A 20 -22.54 2.04 -5.93
C ALA A 20 -22.34 1.82 -4.42
N ARG A 21 -21.88 0.61 -4.05
CA ARG A 21 -21.52 0.30 -2.66
C ARG A 21 -20.26 -0.55 -2.54
N THR A 22 -19.27 -0.25 -3.38
CA THR A 22 -17.94 -0.89 -3.31
C THR A 22 -16.79 0.11 -3.42
N THR A 23 -17.06 1.41 -3.56
CA THR A 23 -15.99 2.42 -3.67
C THR A 23 -15.22 2.56 -2.34
N GLY A 24 -15.94 2.60 -1.21
CA GLY A 24 -15.31 2.71 0.11
C GLY A 24 -14.43 1.52 0.47
N GLY A 25 -14.94 0.30 0.29
CA GLY A 25 -14.18 -0.93 0.56
C GLY A 25 -12.98 -1.10 -0.37
N THR A 26 -13.12 -0.78 -1.65
CA THR A 26 -12.02 -0.87 -2.62
C THR A 26 -10.92 0.13 -2.30
N VAL A 27 -11.26 1.36 -1.91
CA VAL A 27 -10.27 2.38 -1.51
C VAL A 27 -9.50 1.93 -0.27
N VAL A 28 -10.18 1.34 0.73
CA VAL A 28 -9.51 0.80 1.93
C VAL A 28 -8.56 -0.33 1.57
N LEU A 29 -8.96 -1.24 0.68
CA LEU A 29 -8.10 -2.34 0.23
C LEU A 29 -6.89 -1.83 -0.57
N ILE A 30 -7.07 -0.84 -1.45
CA ILE A 30 -5.97 -0.21 -2.18
C ILE A 30 -5.00 0.46 -1.20
N PHE A 31 -5.52 1.17 -0.20
CA PHE A 31 -4.69 1.82 0.81
C PHE A 31 -3.89 0.80 1.64
N LEU A 32 -4.53 -0.28 2.07
CA LEU A 32 -3.86 -1.38 2.79
C LEU A 32 -2.81 -2.07 1.91
N ALA A 33 -3.12 -2.33 0.65
CA ALA A 33 -2.18 -2.93 -0.30
C ALA A 33 -0.98 -2.02 -0.55
N ALA A 34 -1.20 -0.71 -0.71
CA ALA A 34 -0.14 0.28 -0.86
C ALA A 34 0.73 0.37 0.41
N LEU A 35 0.11 0.32 1.60
CA LEU A 35 0.83 0.30 2.87
C LEU A 35 1.68 -0.96 3.02
N MET A 36 1.13 -2.13 2.69
CA MET A 36 1.87 -3.41 2.72
C MET A 36 3.03 -3.40 1.73
N LEU A 37 2.78 -2.92 0.50
CA LEU A 37 3.83 -2.78 -0.51
C LEU A 37 4.92 -1.83 -0.04
N TYR A 38 4.55 -0.70 0.59
CA TYR A 38 5.49 0.24 1.17
C TYR A 38 6.35 -0.43 2.24
N VAL A 39 5.74 -1.12 3.22
CA VAL A 39 6.45 -1.84 4.29
C VAL A 39 7.41 -2.91 3.74
N VAL A 40 7.01 -3.66 2.71
CA VAL A 40 7.84 -4.70 2.09
C VAL A 40 9.00 -4.10 1.29
N THR A 41 8.78 -2.98 0.59
CA THR A 41 9.78 -2.36 -0.29
C THR A 41 10.73 -1.40 0.43
N LEU A 42 10.41 -0.98 1.64
CA LEU A 42 11.21 -0.01 2.40
C LEU A 42 12.61 -0.55 2.76
N PRO A 43 12.77 -1.77 3.29
CA PRO A 43 14.08 -2.35 3.59
C PRO A 43 15.01 -2.51 2.39
N PRO A 44 14.59 -3.11 1.25
CA PRO A 44 15.49 -3.21 0.10
C PRO A 44 15.90 -1.83 -0.42
N ILE A 45 15.01 -0.84 -0.41
CA ILE A 45 15.35 0.54 -0.83
C ILE A 45 16.37 1.16 0.11
N LEU A 46 16.20 1.02 1.43
CA LEU A 46 17.16 1.55 2.41
C LEU A 46 18.53 0.88 2.27
N VAL A 47 18.58 -0.45 2.23
CA VAL A 47 19.83 -1.22 2.11
C VAL A 47 20.55 -0.90 0.80
N LEU A 48 19.81 -0.80 -0.32
CA LEU A 48 20.40 -0.40 -1.61
C LEU A 48 20.88 1.04 -1.57
N ALA A 49 20.08 1.97 -1.05
CA ALA A 49 20.45 3.37 -0.97
C ALA A 49 21.73 3.55 -0.12
N GLU A 50 21.87 2.81 0.97
CA GLU A 50 23.03 2.87 1.85
C GLU A 50 24.26 2.20 1.23
N LYS A 51 24.10 1.04 0.58
CA LYS A 51 25.19 0.34 -0.12
C LYS A 51 25.81 1.14 -1.27
N TYR A 52 25.01 1.92 -1.99
CA TYR A 52 25.46 2.72 -3.13
C TYR A 52 25.72 4.19 -2.77
N ARG A 53 25.61 4.56 -1.50
CA ARG A 53 25.87 5.93 -1.04
C ARG A 53 27.38 6.13 -0.82
N PRO A 54 28.01 7.11 -1.48
CA PRO A 54 29.35 7.55 -1.11
C PRO A 54 29.31 8.16 0.29
N GLU A 55 30.28 7.80 1.15
CA GLU A 55 30.33 8.22 2.56
C GLU A 55 30.24 9.76 2.74
N ASP A 56 30.69 10.52 1.74
CA ASP A 56 30.71 11.99 1.74
C ASP A 56 29.40 12.65 1.26
N GLN A 57 28.43 11.89 0.76
CA GLN A 57 27.16 12.45 0.28
C GLN A 57 26.08 12.39 1.36
N LEU A 58 25.38 13.51 1.54
CA LEU A 58 24.15 13.58 2.33
C LEU A 58 23.10 12.63 1.73
N PRO A 59 22.28 11.97 2.56
CA PRO A 59 21.23 11.11 2.06
C PRO A 59 20.27 11.91 1.17
N SER A 60 19.93 11.35 0.01
CA SER A 60 18.99 11.99 -0.92
C SER A 60 17.71 12.39 -0.18
N PRO A 61 17.14 13.58 -0.42
CA PRO A 61 15.89 14.01 0.20
C PRO A 61 14.77 12.99 0.03
N VAL A 62 14.78 12.26 -1.08
CA VAL A 62 13.83 11.16 -1.36
C VAL A 62 14.01 10.03 -0.35
N VAL A 63 15.24 9.59 -0.09
CA VAL A 63 15.53 8.54 0.90
C VAL A 63 15.14 8.99 2.31
N VAL A 64 15.38 10.25 2.66
CA VAL A 64 14.96 10.81 3.94
C VAL A 64 13.43 10.84 4.07
N TRP A 65 12.74 11.27 3.02
CA TRP A 65 11.27 11.30 3.00
C TRP A 65 10.67 9.90 3.04
N TYR A 66 11.23 8.98 2.26
CA TYR A 66 10.77 7.60 2.16
C TYR A 66 11.12 6.78 3.41
N GLY A 67 12.22 7.12 4.07
CA GLY A 67 12.68 6.46 5.30
C GLY A 67 12.01 6.97 6.56
N LYS A 68 11.50 8.21 6.61
CA LYS A 68 10.88 8.81 7.82
C LYS A 68 9.73 7.98 8.42
N PRO A 69 8.71 7.57 7.64
CA PRO A 69 7.65 6.73 8.16
C PRO A 69 8.17 5.33 8.57
N GLY A 70 9.16 4.82 7.83
CA GLY A 70 9.90 3.61 8.19
C GLY A 70 10.60 3.75 9.55
N LEU A 71 11.34 4.84 9.78
CA LEU A 71 12.03 5.15 11.04
C LEU A 71 11.07 5.22 12.22
N TRP A 72 9.87 5.78 12.01
CA TRP A 72 8.81 5.74 13.02
C TRP A 72 8.35 4.30 13.30
N LEU A 73 8.14 3.48 12.26
CA LEU A 73 7.86 2.04 12.41
C LEU A 73 8.99 1.29 13.13
N TYR A 74 10.25 1.63 12.85
CA TYR A 74 11.45 1.05 13.47
C TYR A 74 11.63 1.43 14.93
N ASN A 75 11.33 2.67 15.31
CA ASN A 75 11.69 3.19 16.63
C ASN A 75 10.52 3.25 17.61
N GLU A 76 9.30 3.49 17.12
CA GLU A 76 8.16 3.84 17.99
C GLU A 76 7.01 2.84 17.92
N SER A 77 7.00 1.97 16.89
CA SER A 77 5.91 1.00 16.75
C SER A 77 6.20 -0.33 17.46
N PRO A 78 5.14 -1.06 17.88
CA PRO A 78 5.29 -2.41 18.43
C PRO A 78 5.80 -3.44 17.41
N VAL A 79 5.88 -3.10 16.13
CA VAL A 79 6.45 -3.97 15.08
C VAL A 79 7.93 -3.69 14.79
N SER A 80 8.55 -2.77 15.53
CA SER A 80 9.98 -2.42 15.45
C SER A 80 10.92 -3.62 15.41
N GLY A 81 10.74 -4.59 16.32
CA GLY A 81 11.58 -5.79 16.38
C GLY A 81 11.52 -6.66 15.12
N VAL A 82 10.31 -6.89 14.59
CA VAL A 82 10.09 -7.63 13.35
C VAL A 82 10.70 -6.89 12.16
N MET A 83 10.63 -5.56 12.18
CA MET A 83 11.17 -4.71 11.13
C MET A 83 12.70 -4.72 11.11
N LEU A 84 13.36 -4.78 12.26
CA LEU A 84 14.82 -4.96 12.38
C LEU A 84 15.26 -6.31 11.83
N GLU A 85 14.58 -7.39 12.22
CA GLU A 85 14.87 -8.74 11.71
C GLU A 85 14.71 -8.80 10.19
N TYR A 86 13.68 -8.15 9.64
CA TYR A 86 13.46 -8.06 8.20
C TYR A 86 14.54 -7.25 7.46
N VAL A 87 15.05 -6.16 8.04
CA VAL A 87 16.21 -5.44 7.46
C VAL A 87 17.47 -6.27 7.50
N TYR A 88 17.76 -6.93 8.62
CA TYR A 88 18.95 -7.79 8.72
C TYR A 88 18.90 -8.96 7.73
N TRP A 89 17.73 -9.54 7.52
CA TRP A 89 17.53 -10.55 6.48
C TRP A 89 17.85 -9.99 5.09
N TRP A 90 17.36 -8.80 4.76
CA TRP A 90 17.68 -8.12 3.48
C TRP A 90 19.16 -7.79 3.34
N GLU A 91 19.81 -7.31 4.39
CA GLU A 91 21.25 -7.06 4.41
C GLU A 91 22.05 -8.35 4.18
N GLY A 92 21.66 -9.45 4.82
CA GLY A 92 22.24 -10.77 4.58
C GLY A 92 22.16 -11.17 3.11
N LEU A 93 20.96 -11.05 2.53
CA LEU A 93 20.69 -11.37 1.13
C LEU A 93 21.51 -10.50 0.16
N VAL A 94 21.63 -9.20 0.42
CA VAL A 94 22.39 -8.26 -0.42
C VAL A 94 23.91 -8.41 -0.26
N ASN A 95 24.37 -8.87 0.89
CA ASN A 95 25.80 -9.09 1.19
C ASN A 95 26.25 -10.54 1.00
N GLY A 96 25.36 -11.42 0.52
CA GLY A 96 25.67 -12.83 0.24
C GLY A 96 25.96 -13.67 1.49
N ARG A 97 25.44 -13.26 2.66
CA ARG A 97 25.47 -14.07 3.88
C ARG A 97 24.18 -14.90 3.94
N PRO A 98 24.27 -16.23 4.13
CA PRO A 98 23.11 -17.11 4.16
C PRO A 98 22.16 -16.80 5.34
#